data_AF-A0A1I5Q8T4-F1
#
_entry.id   AF-A0A1I5Q8T4-F1
#
_cell.length_a   1.000
_cell.length_b   1.000
_cell.length_c   1.000
_cell.angle_alpha   90.00
_cell.angle_beta   90.00
_cell.angle_gamma   90.00
#
_symmetry.space_group_name_H-M   'P 1'
#
loop_
_entity.id
_entity.type
_entity.pdbx_description
1 polymer ?
#
loop_
_entity_poly.entity_id
_entity_poly.type
_entity_poly.pdbx_seq_one_letter_code
_entity_poly.pdbx_strand_id
1 'polypeptide(L)'
;MANSHLPEVRRVVVLGTGGTIAGKASSSGDNIGYTAGQVDVADLLGGIEAPGGIELIAEQVAQVDSKDMAFDIWQKLAQRCEHWLARPDVAGVVITHGTDTLEETAFFLHSVLAPAKPVVLTCAMRPATALSPDGPQNVRDAIAVAATADAQGVTAVCAGTIHGGLDVQKVHTYRLDAFASGDAGPIGYVEEGAVRRLRAWPAAPSSQSSKALSAPGPWPRVEIVMSHAGASGAIIDALLREGAEEPVRGLVLATTGNGTVHHALEVAALKAQDAGIAVLRATRCSSGRILPKPDDPLRDAGALTPVKARIALMLELLGK
;
A
#
# COMPACT_ATOMS: atom_id res chain seq x y z
N MET A 1 -12.66 -35.50 13.96
CA MET A 1 -12.50 -34.38 14.91
C MET A 1 -11.02 -34.18 15.14
N ALA A 2 -10.39 -33.30 14.38
CA ALA A 2 -8.98 -32.95 14.60
C ALA A 2 -8.96 -31.79 15.59
N ASN A 3 -8.62 -32.10 16.84
CA ASN A 3 -8.40 -31.11 17.89
C ASN A 3 -7.05 -30.44 17.60
N SER A 4 -7.03 -29.41 16.75
CA SER A 4 -5.83 -28.61 16.56
C SER A 4 -5.70 -27.71 17.79
N HIS A 5 -4.90 -28.14 18.76
CA HIS A 5 -4.45 -27.27 19.84
C HIS A 5 -3.76 -26.06 19.22
N LEU A 6 -4.46 -24.91 19.18
CA LEU A 6 -3.82 -23.64 18.95
C LEU A 6 -2.72 -23.49 20.01
N PRO A 7 -1.52 -23.01 19.64
CA PRO A 7 -0.47 -22.79 20.63
C PRO A 7 -0.99 -21.88 21.75
N GLU A 8 -0.63 -22.20 22.99
CA GLU A 8 -1.12 -21.55 24.21
C GLU A 8 -0.86 -20.02 24.24
N VAL A 9 0.12 -19.58 23.44
CA VAL A 9 0.41 -18.17 23.12
C VAL A 9 0.54 -18.03 21.60
N ARG A 10 -0.16 -17.05 21.01
CA ARG A 10 0.00 -16.66 19.60
C ARG A 10 0.80 -15.36 19.50
N ARG A 11 1.44 -15.13 18.36
CA ARG A 11 2.31 -13.96 18.17
C ARG A 11 1.76 -12.99 17.15
N VAL A 12 1.77 -11.70 17.45
CA VAL A 12 1.62 -10.64 16.44
C VAL A 12 2.98 -10.01 16.23
N VAL A 13 3.45 -10.03 14.99
CA VAL A 13 4.75 -9.47 14.62
C VAL A 13 4.55 -8.06 14.08
N VAL A 14 5.23 -7.08 14.64
CA VAL A 14 5.17 -5.67 14.25
C VAL A 14 6.45 -5.30 13.51
N LEU A 15 6.31 -5.06 12.21
CA LEU A 15 7.40 -4.67 11.32
C LEU A 15 7.46 -3.14 11.20
N GLY A 16 8.59 -2.55 11.58
CA GLY A 16 8.84 -1.11 11.45
C GLY A 16 9.38 -0.73 10.09
N THR A 17 8.75 0.24 9.41
CA THR A 17 9.31 0.86 8.19
C THR A 17 9.56 2.36 8.31
N GLY A 18 9.14 2.99 9.41
CA GLY A 18 9.32 4.41 9.70
C GLY A 18 8.03 5.22 9.58
N GLY A 19 8.10 6.34 8.85
CA GLY A 19 6.97 7.26 8.68
C GLY A 19 6.72 8.20 9.84
N THR A 20 5.64 8.98 9.73
CA THR A 20 5.18 9.94 10.75
C THR A 20 4.87 9.30 12.09
N ILE A 21 4.37 8.06 12.10
CA ILE A 21 4.13 7.29 13.33
C ILE A 21 5.40 7.09 14.16
N ALA A 22 6.55 7.01 13.48
CA ALA A 22 7.88 6.98 14.07
C ALA A 22 8.55 8.36 14.09
N GLY A 23 7.83 9.44 13.77
CA GLY A 23 8.38 10.78 13.59
C GLY A 23 8.58 11.54 14.89
N LYS A 24 9.58 12.42 14.92
CA LYS A 24 9.87 13.32 16.05
C LYS A 24 9.91 14.77 15.59
N ALA A 25 9.25 15.63 16.35
CA ALA A 25 9.38 17.08 16.28
C ALA A 25 10.18 17.61 17.47
N SER A 26 10.74 18.81 17.34
CA SER A 26 11.41 19.52 18.45
C SER A 26 10.43 20.08 19.49
N SER A 27 9.16 20.25 19.10
CA SER A 27 8.07 20.79 19.91
C SER A 27 6.83 19.92 19.76
N SER A 28 6.12 19.66 20.86
CA SER A 28 4.89 18.86 20.84
C SER A 28 3.70 19.53 20.15
N GLY A 29 3.76 20.85 19.95
CA GLY A 29 2.77 21.60 19.17
C GLY A 29 3.03 21.56 17.66
N ASP A 30 4.20 21.09 17.23
CA ASP A 30 4.57 21.05 15.82
C ASP A 30 4.19 19.70 15.20
N ASN A 31 3.13 19.72 14.40
CA ASN A 31 2.63 18.56 13.67
C ASN A 31 3.07 18.54 12.20
N ILE A 32 3.87 19.51 11.74
CA ILE A 32 4.27 19.65 10.33
C ILE A 32 5.79 19.55 10.20
N GLY A 33 6.55 20.28 11.02
CA GLY A 33 8.02 20.35 10.99
C GLY A 33 8.73 19.20 11.72
N TYR A 34 8.17 17.98 11.65
CA TYR A 34 8.81 16.79 12.22
C TYR A 34 9.70 16.11 11.20
N THR A 35 10.60 15.24 11.69
CA THR A 35 11.34 14.29 10.85
C THR A 35 10.73 12.90 11.03
N ALA A 36 10.34 12.24 9.95
CA ALA A 36 9.80 10.88 9.96
C ALA A 36 10.88 9.84 10.30
N GLY A 37 10.47 8.65 10.79
CA GLY A 37 11.39 7.51 10.98
C GLY A 37 12.51 7.75 12.00
N GLN A 38 12.22 8.35 13.15
CA GLN A 38 13.19 8.67 14.21
C GLN A 38 13.01 7.81 15.49
N VAL A 39 11.97 6.97 15.54
CA VAL A 39 11.64 6.09 16.67
C VAL A 39 11.68 4.66 16.18
N ASP A 40 12.37 3.77 16.90
CA ASP A 40 12.38 2.35 16.58
C ASP A 40 11.01 1.73 16.88
N VAL A 41 10.64 0.68 16.13
CA VAL A 41 9.37 -0.02 16.32
C VAL A 41 9.23 -0.61 17.72
N ALA A 42 10.33 -1.06 18.34
CA ALA A 42 10.31 -1.54 19.72
C ALA A 42 9.90 -0.43 20.70
N ASP A 43 10.40 0.79 20.50
CA ASP A 43 10.04 1.96 21.30
C ASP A 43 8.59 2.40 21.05
N LEU A 44 8.10 2.28 19.81
CA LEU A 44 6.69 2.57 19.49
C LEU A 44 5.71 1.61 20.19
N LEU A 45 6.14 0.39 20.48
CA LEU A 45 5.37 -0.58 21.25
C LEU A 45 5.47 -0.35 22.76
N GLY A 46 6.38 0.52 23.21
CA GLY A 46 6.51 0.89 24.62
C GLY A 46 5.18 1.45 25.16
N GLY A 47 4.56 0.71 26.09
CA GLY A 47 3.28 1.08 26.70
C GLY A 47 2.04 0.63 25.93
N ILE A 48 2.19 -0.16 24.87
CA ILE A 48 1.08 -0.85 24.20
C ILE A 48 0.92 -2.24 24.83
N GLU A 49 -0.20 -2.45 25.51
CA GLU A 49 -0.55 -3.74 26.08
C GLU A 49 -1.04 -4.69 24.98
N ALA A 50 -0.50 -5.91 24.97
CA ALA A 50 -0.93 -6.96 24.06
C ALA A 50 -2.31 -7.51 24.48
N PRO A 51 -3.19 -7.88 23.53
CA PRO A 51 -4.40 -8.63 23.86
C PRO A 51 -4.07 -9.94 24.60
N GLY A 52 -5.00 -10.44 25.41
CA GLY A 52 -4.81 -11.69 26.15
C GLY A 52 -4.43 -12.87 25.24
N GLY A 53 -3.36 -13.59 25.59
CA GLY A 53 -2.84 -14.71 24.80
C GLY A 53 -2.05 -14.31 23.54
N ILE A 54 -1.80 -13.01 23.33
CA ILE A 54 -0.95 -12.49 22.27
C ILE A 54 0.40 -12.01 22.83
N GLU A 55 1.48 -12.47 22.21
CA GLU A 55 2.84 -11.94 22.39
C GLU A 55 3.16 -10.98 21.22
N LEU A 56 3.70 -9.81 21.51
CA LEU A 56 4.17 -8.87 20.49
C LEU A 56 5.66 -9.10 20.21
N ILE A 57 6.01 -9.26 18.93
CA ILE A 57 7.40 -9.27 18.45
C ILE A 57 7.63 -8.00 17.64
N ALA A 58 8.71 -7.28 17.92
CA ALA A 58 9.12 -6.10 17.15
C ALA A 58 10.27 -6.46 16.20
N GLU A 59 10.21 -6.02 14.94
CA GLU A 59 11.33 -6.13 13.99
C GLU A 59 11.44 -4.87 13.14
N GLN A 60 12.58 -4.19 13.18
CA GLN A 60 12.84 -3.03 12.33
C GLN A 60 13.29 -3.48 10.92
N VAL A 61 12.45 -3.24 9.90
CA VAL A 61 12.74 -3.63 8.51
C VAL A 61 13.43 -2.48 7.76
N ALA A 62 12.92 -1.26 7.93
CA ALA A 62 13.46 -0.04 7.34
C ALA A 62 13.13 1.15 8.25
N GLN A 63 13.71 2.32 8.00
CA GLN A 63 13.47 3.50 8.84
C GLN A 63 13.48 4.75 7.96
N VAL A 64 12.42 4.92 7.16
CA VAL A 64 12.35 5.95 6.11
C VAL A 64 11.06 6.76 6.18
N ASP A 65 11.06 7.93 5.56
CA ASP A 65 9.83 8.59 5.15
C ASP A 65 9.22 7.81 3.98
N SER A 66 7.90 7.58 4.00
CA SER A 66 7.24 6.77 2.96
C SER A 66 7.33 7.38 1.57
N LYS A 67 7.53 8.72 1.46
CA LYS A 67 7.80 9.37 0.17
C LYS A 67 9.13 8.91 -0.47
N ASP A 68 10.04 8.38 0.34
CA ASP A 68 11.35 7.85 -0.06
C ASP A 68 11.37 6.31 -0.04
N MET A 69 10.19 5.66 -0.04
CA MET A 69 10.06 4.21 -0.12
C MET A 69 10.68 3.69 -1.43
N ALA A 70 11.49 2.63 -1.33
CA ALA A 70 12.27 2.08 -2.44
C ALA A 70 11.93 0.60 -2.68
N PHE A 71 12.23 0.12 -3.89
CA PHE A 71 11.88 -1.23 -4.32
C PHE A 71 12.60 -2.34 -3.53
N ASP A 72 13.84 -2.10 -3.10
CA ASP A 72 14.59 -3.00 -2.24
C ASP A 72 13.94 -3.11 -0.84
N ILE A 73 13.41 -2.00 -0.31
CA ILE A 73 12.63 -1.99 0.93
C ILE A 73 11.32 -2.77 0.75
N TRP A 74 10.59 -2.57 -0.35
CA TRP A 74 9.40 -3.36 -0.66
C TRP A 74 9.70 -4.86 -0.76
N GLN A 75 10.76 -5.24 -1.47
CA GLN A 75 11.17 -6.63 -1.60
C GLN A 75 11.53 -7.24 -0.25
N LYS A 76 12.34 -6.53 0.56
CA LYS A 76 12.70 -6.95 1.92
C LYS A 76 11.45 -7.10 2.78
N LEU A 77 10.53 -6.13 2.76
CA LEU A 77 9.30 -6.15 3.53
C LEU A 77 8.41 -7.34 3.16
N ALA A 78 8.24 -7.62 1.86
CA ALA A 78 7.50 -8.79 1.39
C ALA A 78 8.12 -10.10 1.90
N GLN A 79 9.45 -10.26 1.76
CA GLN A 79 10.17 -11.45 2.25
C GLN A 79 10.04 -11.63 3.77
N ARG A 80 10.09 -10.55 4.55
CA ARG A 80 9.88 -10.61 6.00
C ARG A 80 8.44 -10.98 6.35
N CYS A 81 7.46 -10.46 5.63
CA CYS A 81 6.08 -10.89 5.78
C CYS A 81 5.91 -12.39 5.50
N GLU A 82 6.42 -12.90 4.37
CA GLU A 82 6.36 -14.34 4.03
C GLU A 82 7.00 -15.20 5.13
N HIS A 83 8.18 -14.81 5.60
CA HIS A 83 8.89 -15.50 6.67
C HIS A 83 8.04 -15.63 7.95
N TRP A 84 7.43 -14.54 8.42
CA TRP A 84 6.63 -14.56 9.64
C TRP A 84 5.28 -15.27 9.44
N LEU A 85 4.61 -15.04 8.31
CA LEU A 85 3.32 -15.65 8.02
C LEU A 85 3.41 -17.18 7.91
N ALA A 86 4.55 -17.72 7.47
CA ALA A 86 4.80 -19.17 7.39
C ALA A 86 4.86 -19.87 8.76
N ARG A 87 5.07 -19.12 9.86
CA ARG A 87 5.23 -19.71 11.20
C ARG A 87 3.87 -20.06 11.84
N PRO A 88 3.63 -21.29 12.31
CA PRO A 88 2.32 -21.69 12.86
C PRO A 88 1.85 -20.87 14.07
N ASP A 89 2.80 -20.41 14.89
CA ASP A 89 2.57 -19.61 16.10
C ASP A 89 2.26 -18.13 15.83
N VAL A 90 2.48 -17.64 14.61
CA VAL A 90 2.17 -16.25 14.23
C VAL A 90 0.71 -16.12 13.85
N ALA A 91 0.02 -15.21 14.53
CA ALA A 91 -1.35 -14.83 14.26
C ALA A 91 -1.50 -13.96 13.03
N GLY A 92 -0.65 -12.93 12.93
CA GLY A 92 -0.66 -11.95 11.87
C GLY A 92 0.55 -11.03 11.95
N VAL A 93 0.67 -10.18 10.96
CA VAL A 93 1.73 -9.17 10.87
C VAL A 93 1.10 -7.79 10.90
N VAL A 94 1.63 -6.89 11.72
CA VAL A 94 1.35 -5.45 11.69
C VAL A 94 2.55 -4.75 11.06
N ILE A 95 2.32 -3.72 10.25
CA ILE A 95 3.39 -2.92 9.64
C ILE A 95 3.17 -1.45 10.00
N THR A 96 4.09 -0.84 10.72
CA THR A 96 4.06 0.61 10.95
C THR A 96 4.73 1.32 9.78
N HIS A 97 3.97 2.19 9.11
CA HIS A 97 4.36 2.80 7.84
C HIS A 97 4.04 4.30 7.81
N GLY A 98 4.69 5.05 6.90
CA GLY A 98 4.34 6.43 6.61
C GLY A 98 3.06 6.53 5.78
N THR A 99 2.36 7.66 5.88
CA THR A 99 1.02 7.81 5.31
C THR A 99 1.03 8.03 3.80
N ASP A 100 2.09 8.64 3.25
CA ASP A 100 2.09 9.17 1.89
C ASP A 100 2.01 8.10 0.80
N THR A 101 2.69 6.96 1.00
CA THR A 101 2.69 5.83 0.05
C THR A 101 2.15 4.55 0.69
N LEU A 102 1.39 4.66 1.79
CA LEU A 102 0.77 3.49 2.44
C LEU A 102 -0.13 2.71 1.47
N GLU A 103 -0.90 3.41 0.64
CA GLU A 103 -1.80 2.78 -0.34
C GLU A 103 -1.06 1.97 -1.41
N GLU A 104 0.15 2.41 -1.76
CA GLU A 104 1.03 1.73 -2.71
C GLU A 104 1.59 0.46 -2.08
N THR A 105 2.18 0.54 -0.88
CA THR A 105 2.70 -0.62 -0.15
C THR A 105 1.60 -1.63 0.15
N ALA A 106 0.41 -1.19 0.57
CA ALA A 106 -0.72 -2.07 0.84
C ALA A 106 -1.18 -2.83 -0.41
N PHE A 107 -1.29 -2.14 -1.55
CA PHE A 107 -1.65 -2.76 -2.83
C PHE A 107 -0.55 -3.72 -3.33
N PHE A 108 0.72 -3.33 -3.21
CA PHE A 108 1.87 -4.17 -3.55
C PHE A 108 1.85 -5.47 -2.75
N LEU A 109 1.81 -5.40 -1.42
CA LEU A 109 1.78 -6.57 -0.54
C LEU A 109 0.55 -7.43 -0.80
N HIS A 110 -0.61 -6.82 -1.04
CA HIS A 110 -1.83 -7.55 -1.40
C HIS A 110 -1.64 -8.37 -2.69
N SER A 111 -0.98 -7.77 -3.68
CA SER A 111 -0.76 -8.36 -4.99
C SER A 111 0.24 -9.53 -4.96
N VAL A 112 1.25 -9.47 -4.09
CA VAL A 112 2.37 -10.44 -4.09
C VAL A 112 2.27 -11.51 -3.01
N LEU A 113 1.66 -11.23 -1.86
CA LEU A 113 1.65 -12.17 -0.72
C LEU A 113 0.46 -13.13 -0.73
N ALA A 114 -0.70 -12.71 -1.24
CA ALA A 114 -1.93 -13.52 -1.18
C ALA A 114 -2.18 -14.19 0.19
N PRO A 115 -2.05 -13.47 1.34
CA PRO A 115 -1.80 -14.15 2.61
C PRO A 115 -3.09 -14.69 3.24
N ALA A 116 -3.05 -15.94 3.70
CA ALA A 116 -4.14 -16.58 4.45
C ALA A 116 -4.24 -16.10 5.91
N LYS A 117 -3.23 -15.37 6.38
CA LYS A 117 -3.17 -14.69 7.68
C LYS A 117 -3.18 -13.17 7.45
N PRO A 118 -3.63 -12.36 8.42
CA PRO A 118 -3.76 -10.92 8.22
C PRO A 118 -2.39 -10.24 8.19
N VAL A 119 -2.22 -9.34 7.22
CA VAL A 119 -1.16 -8.34 7.19
C VAL A 119 -1.81 -6.97 7.29
N VAL A 120 -1.54 -6.25 8.38
CA VAL A 120 -2.24 -5.01 8.74
C VAL A 120 -1.27 -3.85 8.74
N LEU A 121 -1.36 -2.98 7.74
CA LEU A 121 -0.64 -1.71 7.75
C LEU A 121 -1.32 -0.74 8.71
N THR A 122 -0.52 0.09 9.36
CA THR A 122 -0.99 1.19 10.20
C THR A 122 -0.02 2.36 10.11
N CYS A 123 -0.48 3.54 10.47
CA CYS A 123 0.26 4.78 10.34
C CYS A 123 -0.24 5.83 11.34
N ALA A 124 0.32 7.04 11.28
CA ALA A 124 -0.16 8.18 12.05
C ALA A 124 -0.11 9.43 11.18
N MET A 125 -1.08 10.33 11.35
CA MET A 125 -1.09 11.65 10.71
C MET A 125 -0.34 12.70 11.55
N ARG A 126 -0.07 12.40 12.83
CA ARG A 126 0.73 13.24 13.73
C ARG A 126 1.98 12.52 14.21
N PRO A 127 3.10 13.24 14.45
CA PRO A 127 4.33 12.64 14.94
C PRO A 127 4.16 12.08 16.36
N ALA A 128 5.02 11.16 16.77
CA ALA A 128 4.98 10.53 18.09
C ALA A 128 5.13 11.53 19.24
N THR A 129 5.77 12.68 19.00
CA THR A 129 5.97 13.76 19.98
C THR A 129 4.79 14.73 20.08
N ALA A 130 3.76 14.59 19.25
CA ALA A 130 2.60 15.49 19.26
C ALA A 130 1.89 15.48 20.64
N LEU A 131 1.21 16.57 20.98
CA LEU A 131 0.37 16.63 22.19
C LEU A 131 -0.73 15.57 22.24
N SER A 132 -1.23 15.16 21.07
CA SER A 132 -2.28 14.14 20.95
C SER A 132 -2.00 13.29 19.71
N PRO A 133 -1.03 12.37 19.80
CA PRO A 133 -0.63 11.53 18.67
C PRO A 133 -1.70 10.46 18.43
N ASP A 134 -1.99 10.17 17.16
CA ASP A 134 -2.94 9.12 16.76
C ASP A 134 -2.28 7.73 16.63
N GLY A 135 -0.96 7.68 16.50
CA GLY A 135 -0.18 6.45 16.33
C GLY A 135 -0.47 5.35 17.37
N PRO A 136 -0.43 5.62 18.69
CA PRO A 136 -0.65 4.59 19.70
C PRO A 136 -2.01 3.89 19.58
N GLN A 137 -3.07 4.64 19.24
CA GLN A 137 -4.39 4.04 19.02
C GLN A 137 -4.40 3.21 17.73
N ASN A 138 -3.87 3.75 16.63
CA ASN A 138 -3.83 3.07 15.35
C ASN A 138 -3.01 1.75 15.41
N VAL A 139 -1.97 1.67 16.26
CA VAL A 139 -1.22 0.42 16.50
C VAL A 139 -2.05 -0.58 17.30
N ARG A 140 -2.73 -0.16 18.38
CA ARG A 140 -3.64 -1.04 19.13
C ARG A 140 -4.73 -1.62 18.23
N ASP A 141 -5.33 -0.78 17.40
CA ASP A 141 -6.37 -1.20 16.47
C ASP A 141 -5.82 -2.20 15.43
N ALA A 142 -4.62 -1.94 14.90
CA ALA A 142 -3.98 -2.86 13.96
C ALA A 142 -3.63 -4.22 14.60
N ILE A 143 -3.17 -4.23 15.85
CA ILE A 143 -2.91 -5.46 16.61
C ILE A 143 -4.22 -6.23 16.83
N ALA A 144 -5.32 -5.57 17.17
CA ALA A 144 -6.63 -6.20 17.34
C ALA A 144 -7.10 -6.87 16.04
N VAL A 145 -6.92 -6.20 14.89
CA VAL A 145 -7.22 -6.80 13.58
C VAL A 145 -6.29 -7.99 13.29
N ALA A 146 -4.98 -7.86 13.54
CA ALA A 146 -4.02 -8.95 13.29
C ALA A 146 -4.24 -10.18 14.20
N ALA A 147 -4.81 -9.99 15.38
CA ALA A 147 -5.16 -11.05 16.32
C ALA A 147 -6.52 -11.72 16.02
N THR A 148 -7.33 -11.15 15.12
CA THR A 148 -8.66 -11.67 14.80
C THR A 148 -8.56 -13.00 14.05
N ALA A 149 -9.22 -14.05 14.55
CA ALA A 149 -8.97 -15.44 14.15
C ALA A 149 -9.26 -15.74 12.66
N ASP A 150 -10.23 -15.06 12.05
CA ASP A 150 -10.63 -15.25 10.65
C ASP A 150 -10.17 -14.11 9.72
N ALA A 151 -9.38 -13.17 10.23
CA ALA A 151 -8.83 -12.09 9.43
C ALA A 151 -7.77 -12.62 8.46
N GLN A 152 -7.79 -12.10 7.24
CA GLN A 152 -6.91 -12.53 6.16
C GLN A 152 -6.70 -11.41 5.15
N GLY A 153 -5.74 -11.62 4.25
CA GLY A 153 -5.37 -10.64 3.25
C GLY A 153 -4.63 -9.45 3.84
N VAL A 154 -4.49 -8.41 3.02
CA VAL A 154 -3.79 -7.18 3.39
C VAL A 154 -4.81 -6.08 3.64
N THR A 155 -4.73 -5.47 4.82
CA THR A 155 -5.60 -4.36 5.23
C THR A 155 -4.77 -3.20 5.74
N ALA A 156 -5.37 -2.02 5.83
CA ALA A 156 -4.82 -0.87 6.53
C ALA A 156 -5.80 -0.40 7.61
N VAL A 157 -5.30 -0.02 8.79
CA VAL A 157 -6.12 0.45 9.90
C VAL A 157 -5.68 1.85 10.30
N CYS A 158 -6.61 2.81 10.23
CA CYS A 158 -6.37 4.20 10.58
C CYS A 158 -7.63 4.79 11.22
N ALA A 159 -7.48 5.48 12.36
CA ALA A 159 -8.58 6.12 13.06
C ALA A 159 -9.79 5.17 13.29
N GLY A 160 -9.52 3.95 13.74
CA GLY A 160 -10.54 2.91 13.98
C GLY A 160 -11.21 2.33 12.73
N THR A 161 -10.85 2.74 11.51
CA THR A 161 -11.43 2.22 10.27
C THR A 161 -10.51 1.19 9.63
N ILE A 162 -11.07 0.04 9.23
CA ILE A 162 -10.35 -1.03 8.55
C ILE A 162 -10.59 -0.91 7.04
N HIS A 163 -9.53 -0.70 6.28
CA HIS A 163 -9.55 -0.57 4.83
C HIS A 163 -8.94 -1.80 4.16
N GLY A 164 -9.50 -2.27 3.04
CA GLY A 164 -8.87 -3.30 2.22
C GLY A 164 -7.63 -2.73 1.51
N GLY A 165 -6.53 -3.49 1.43
CA GLY A 165 -5.29 -3.03 0.77
C GLY A 165 -5.46 -2.70 -0.71
N LEU A 166 -6.41 -3.36 -1.38
CA LEU A 166 -6.82 -3.01 -2.75
C LEU A 166 -7.52 -1.65 -2.83
N ASP A 167 -8.27 -1.28 -1.80
CA ASP A 167 -9.24 -0.18 -1.83
C ASP A 167 -8.71 1.10 -1.18
N VAL A 168 -7.84 0.97 -0.18
CA VAL A 168 -7.37 2.09 0.67
C VAL A 168 -6.71 3.19 -0.16
N GLN A 169 -7.09 4.44 0.09
CA GLN A 169 -6.47 5.62 -0.51
C GLN A 169 -6.34 6.74 0.52
N LYS A 170 -5.25 7.50 0.48
CA LYS A 170 -5.11 8.74 1.27
C LYS A 170 -5.85 9.86 0.55
N VAL A 171 -6.99 10.27 1.09
CA VAL A 171 -7.90 11.26 0.49
C VAL A 171 -7.84 12.63 1.16
N HIS A 172 -7.12 12.76 2.28
CA HIS A 172 -6.95 14.03 2.96
C HIS A 172 -5.50 14.24 3.42
N THR A 173 -5.01 15.47 3.31
CA THR A 173 -3.61 15.81 3.62
C THR A 173 -3.30 15.96 5.10
N TYR A 174 -4.30 16.34 5.92
CA TYR A 174 -4.10 16.68 7.34
C TYR A 174 -4.94 15.94 8.41
N ARG A 175 -6.22 15.64 8.15
CA ARG A 175 -7.12 15.05 9.18
C ARG A 175 -6.64 13.66 9.63
N LEU A 176 -7.08 13.23 10.81
CA LEU A 176 -6.76 11.89 11.34
C LEU A 176 -7.44 10.77 10.53
N ASP A 177 -8.67 11.01 10.07
CA ASP A 177 -9.44 10.15 9.16
C ASP A 177 -9.05 10.39 7.69
N ALA A 178 -7.74 10.39 7.41
CA ALA A 178 -7.21 10.73 6.09
C ALA A 178 -7.43 9.67 5.00
N PHE A 179 -7.85 8.46 5.37
CA PHE A 179 -7.95 7.32 4.46
C PHE A 179 -9.41 6.95 4.18
N ALA A 180 -9.67 6.56 2.93
CA ALA A 180 -10.97 6.06 2.49
C ALA A 180 -10.82 4.79 1.64
N SER A 181 -11.90 4.02 1.49
CA SER A 181 -11.98 2.85 0.61
C SER A 181 -12.90 3.08 -0.59
N GLY A 182 -13.17 4.35 -0.93
CA GLY A 182 -14.04 4.74 -2.04
C GLY A 182 -15.39 4.01 -2.04
N ASP A 183 -15.82 3.60 -3.22
CA ASP A 183 -17.12 2.93 -3.45
C ASP A 183 -17.21 1.53 -2.81
N ALA A 184 -16.08 0.89 -2.50
CA ALA A 184 -16.06 -0.43 -1.84
C ALA A 184 -16.41 -0.33 -0.34
N GLY A 185 -16.23 0.84 0.27
CA GLY A 185 -16.43 1.06 1.70
C GLY A 185 -15.40 0.33 2.58
N PRO A 186 -15.42 0.60 3.90
CA PRO A 186 -14.51 -0.03 4.84
C PRO A 186 -14.79 -1.53 4.96
N ILE A 187 -13.76 -2.32 5.29
CA ILE A 187 -13.91 -3.73 5.71
C ILE A 187 -14.73 -3.82 7.00
N GLY A 188 -14.50 -2.87 7.90
CA GLY A 188 -15.13 -2.80 9.21
C GLY A 188 -14.50 -1.69 10.05
N TYR A 189 -14.74 -1.77 11.35
CA TYR A 189 -14.24 -0.82 12.34
C TYR A 189 -13.61 -1.55 13.53
N VAL A 190 -12.73 -0.88 14.25
CA VAL A 190 -12.25 -1.28 15.57
C VAL A 190 -12.88 -0.36 16.60
N GLU A 191 -13.59 -0.94 17.57
CA GLU A 191 -14.34 -0.23 18.60
C GLU A 191 -14.06 -0.91 19.93
N GLU A 192 -13.53 -0.18 20.92
CA GLU A 192 -13.17 -0.74 22.24
C GLU A 192 -12.26 -1.99 22.13
N GLY A 193 -11.33 -1.98 21.18
CA GLY A 193 -10.41 -3.09 20.92
C GLY A 193 -11.03 -4.30 20.21
N ALA A 194 -12.30 -4.23 19.79
CA ALA A 194 -12.99 -5.30 19.09
C ALA A 194 -13.26 -4.95 17.62
N VAL A 195 -13.13 -5.94 16.75
CA VAL A 195 -13.41 -5.78 15.31
C VAL A 195 -14.90 -5.95 15.04
N ARG A 196 -15.53 -4.91 14.51
CA ARG A 196 -16.87 -4.95 13.92
C ARG A 196 -16.78 -5.00 12.40
N ARG A 197 -16.88 -6.20 11.84
CA ARG A 197 -16.79 -6.43 10.38
C ARG A 197 -18.08 -6.05 9.66
N LEU A 198 -17.95 -5.37 8.52
CA LEU A 198 -19.06 -4.98 7.63
C LEU A 198 -19.08 -5.73 6.30
N ARG A 199 -17.91 -6.07 5.75
CA ARG A 199 -17.76 -6.85 4.51
C ARG A 199 -16.72 -7.95 4.68
N ALA A 200 -16.66 -8.86 3.71
CA ALA A 200 -15.66 -9.91 3.70
C ALA A 200 -14.23 -9.34 3.71
N TRP A 201 -13.32 -10.06 4.36
CA TRP A 201 -11.88 -9.80 4.29
C TRP A 201 -11.39 -9.84 2.83
N PRO A 202 -10.38 -9.04 2.46
CA PRO A 202 -9.92 -8.97 1.08
C PRO A 202 -9.40 -10.33 0.63
N ALA A 203 -10.05 -10.92 -0.37
CA ALA A 203 -9.65 -12.20 -0.93
C ALA A 203 -8.29 -12.07 -1.60
N ALA A 204 -7.42 -13.05 -1.37
CA ALA A 204 -6.13 -13.13 -2.03
C ALA A 204 -6.31 -13.45 -3.53
N PRO A 205 -5.85 -12.61 -4.47
CA PRO A 205 -5.81 -13.01 -5.88
C PRO A 205 -4.85 -14.19 -6.06
N SER A 206 -5.20 -15.14 -6.95
CA SER A 206 -4.38 -16.33 -7.20
C SER A 206 -2.93 -15.98 -7.58
N SER A 207 -1.99 -16.73 -7.00
CA SER A 207 -0.55 -16.45 -6.81
C SER A 207 0.36 -16.32 -8.05
N GLN A 208 -0.03 -15.58 -9.09
CA GLN A 208 0.89 -15.35 -10.22
C GLN A 208 2.00 -14.35 -9.85
N SER A 209 1.72 -13.36 -9.01
CA SER A 209 2.67 -12.28 -8.67
C SER A 209 3.76 -12.69 -7.67
N SER A 210 3.54 -13.70 -6.81
CA SER A 210 4.58 -14.18 -5.88
C SER A 210 5.78 -14.76 -6.61
N LYS A 211 5.55 -15.37 -7.79
CA LYS A 211 6.63 -15.83 -8.68
C LYS A 211 7.44 -14.68 -9.27
N ALA A 212 6.81 -13.53 -9.52
CA ALA A 212 7.48 -12.36 -10.10
C ALA A 212 8.57 -11.80 -9.16
N LEU A 213 8.35 -11.80 -7.84
CA LEU A 213 9.37 -11.37 -6.87
C LEU A 213 10.58 -12.30 -6.74
N SER A 214 10.45 -13.54 -7.21
CA SER A 214 11.54 -14.52 -7.23
C SER A 214 12.40 -14.41 -8.51
N ALA A 215 11.97 -13.63 -9.51
CA ALA A 215 12.71 -13.47 -10.75
C ALA A 215 13.95 -12.58 -10.52
N PRO A 216 15.15 -13.03 -10.91
CA PRO A 216 16.34 -12.20 -10.83
C PRO A 216 16.30 -11.10 -11.91
N GLY A 217 16.40 -9.84 -11.51
CA GLY A 217 16.49 -8.71 -12.44
C GLY A 217 16.14 -7.36 -11.81
N PRO A 218 16.45 -6.25 -12.50
CA PRO A 218 16.01 -4.93 -12.06
C PRO A 218 14.49 -4.78 -12.22
N TRP A 219 13.88 -3.96 -11.37
CA TRP A 219 12.47 -3.62 -11.47
C TRP A 219 12.20 -2.88 -12.79
N PRO A 220 11.13 -3.23 -13.53
CA PRO A 220 10.80 -2.53 -14.76
C PRO A 220 10.38 -1.10 -14.45
N ARG A 221 11.02 -0.13 -15.11
CA ARG A 221 10.67 1.29 -14.96
C ARG A 221 9.30 1.58 -15.57
N VAL A 222 8.35 1.97 -14.73
CA VAL A 222 7.00 2.39 -15.13
C VAL A 222 6.71 3.79 -14.60
N GLU A 223 6.31 4.68 -15.50
CA GLU A 223 6.05 6.10 -15.20
C GLU A 223 4.55 6.42 -15.22
N ILE A 224 4.14 7.42 -14.43
CA ILE A 224 2.78 7.95 -14.46
C ILE A 224 2.79 9.30 -15.18
N VAL A 225 1.99 9.42 -16.24
CA VAL A 225 1.86 10.65 -17.02
C VAL A 225 0.43 11.17 -16.93
N MET A 226 0.26 12.40 -16.46
CA MET A 226 -1.07 12.96 -16.22
C MET A 226 -1.64 13.66 -17.45
N SER A 227 -2.89 13.34 -17.79
CA SER A 227 -3.68 14.10 -18.74
C SER A 227 -4.33 15.30 -18.04
N HIS A 228 -4.24 16.46 -18.66
CA HIS A 228 -4.86 17.71 -18.20
C HIS A 228 -5.11 18.65 -19.39
N ALA A 229 -5.76 19.80 -19.14
CA ALA A 229 -5.93 20.83 -20.16
C ALA A 229 -4.56 21.30 -20.67
N GLY A 230 -4.33 21.25 -21.98
CA GLY A 230 -3.04 21.58 -22.58
C GLY A 230 -1.93 20.55 -22.38
N ALA A 231 -2.25 19.30 -22.00
CA ALA A 231 -1.25 18.24 -21.90
C ALA A 231 -0.59 17.97 -23.27
N SER A 232 0.72 17.73 -23.26
CA SER A 232 1.53 17.55 -24.46
C SER A 232 2.15 16.15 -24.51
N GLY A 233 2.37 15.62 -25.71
CA GLY A 233 3.12 14.38 -25.94
C GLY A 233 4.61 14.49 -25.59
N ALA A 234 5.14 15.72 -25.49
CA ALA A 234 6.57 15.97 -25.25
C ALA A 234 7.12 15.31 -23.98
N ILE A 235 6.28 15.10 -22.96
CA ILE A 235 6.68 14.38 -21.74
C ILE A 235 6.95 12.90 -22.02
N ILE A 236 6.13 12.24 -22.86
CA ILE A 236 6.35 10.85 -23.27
C ILE A 236 7.61 10.78 -24.14
N ASP A 237 7.75 11.69 -25.11
CA ASP A 237 8.94 11.75 -25.97
C ASP A 237 10.23 11.94 -25.14
N ALA A 238 10.17 12.76 -24.09
CA ALA A 238 11.30 12.97 -23.19
C ALA A 238 11.64 11.72 -22.35
N LEU A 239 10.62 10.99 -21.88
CA LEU A 239 10.78 9.74 -21.12
C LEU A 239 11.36 8.61 -21.98
N LEU A 240 11.04 8.58 -23.28
CA LEU A 240 11.46 7.53 -24.21
C LEU A 240 12.74 7.87 -24.98
N ARG A 241 13.41 8.98 -24.66
CA ARG A 241 14.65 9.38 -25.33
C ARG A 241 15.73 8.30 -25.17
N GLU A 242 16.35 7.93 -26.28
CA GLU A 242 17.44 6.96 -26.32
C GLU A 242 18.61 7.36 -25.39
N GLY A 243 19.27 6.36 -24.79
CA GLY A 243 20.45 6.56 -23.93
C GLY A 243 20.17 6.74 -22.44
N ALA A 244 18.92 6.59 -21.97
CA ALA A 244 18.63 6.50 -20.54
C ALA A 244 19.23 5.22 -19.94
N GLU A 245 19.90 5.34 -18.78
CA GLU A 245 20.46 4.19 -18.04
C GLU A 245 19.38 3.16 -17.68
N GLU A 246 18.16 3.63 -17.44
CA GLU A 246 16.98 2.81 -17.15
C GLU A 246 15.86 3.12 -18.15
N PRO A 247 15.71 2.30 -19.22
CA PRO A 247 14.69 2.53 -20.23
C PRO A 247 13.30 2.32 -19.63
N VAL A 248 12.38 3.25 -19.92
CA VAL A 248 10.96 3.09 -19.56
C VAL A 248 10.41 1.86 -20.27
N ARG A 249 9.72 1.00 -19.53
CA ARG A 249 9.08 -0.23 -20.03
C ARG A 249 7.57 -0.14 -20.00
N GLY A 250 7.01 0.77 -19.22
CA GLY A 250 5.58 1.03 -19.20
C GLY A 250 5.18 2.45 -18.83
N LEU A 251 3.98 2.83 -19.23
CA LEU A 251 3.36 4.13 -18.96
C LEU A 251 1.95 3.91 -18.41
N VAL A 252 1.65 4.58 -17.31
CA VAL A 252 0.29 4.73 -16.80
C VAL A 252 -0.18 6.15 -17.08
N LEU A 253 -1.22 6.29 -17.88
CA LEU A 253 -1.84 7.57 -18.15
C LEU A 253 -2.87 7.87 -17.05
N ALA A 254 -2.63 8.89 -16.22
CA ALA A 254 -3.63 9.42 -15.28
C ALA A 254 -4.60 10.33 -16.04
N THR A 255 -5.62 9.71 -16.64
CA THR A 255 -6.58 10.30 -17.58
C THR A 255 -7.62 11.19 -16.90
N THR A 256 -8.32 12.01 -17.68
CA THR A 256 -9.49 12.75 -17.18
C THR A 256 -10.75 11.88 -17.23
N GLY A 257 -11.70 12.12 -16.32
CA GLY A 257 -13.04 11.52 -16.36
C GLY A 257 -13.04 9.99 -16.50
N ASN A 258 -13.86 9.49 -17.44
CA ASN A 258 -13.96 8.05 -17.76
C ASN A 258 -12.86 7.60 -18.74
N GLY A 259 -11.58 7.83 -18.42
CA GLY A 259 -10.49 7.31 -19.25
C GLY A 259 -10.08 8.16 -20.44
N THR A 260 -10.51 9.43 -20.54
CA THR A 260 -10.21 10.29 -21.71
C THR A 260 -8.83 10.93 -21.61
N VAL A 261 -8.09 10.92 -22.73
CA VAL A 261 -6.73 11.44 -22.82
C VAL A 261 -6.73 12.68 -23.71
N HIS A 262 -5.91 13.67 -23.39
CA HIS A 262 -5.70 14.81 -24.29
C HIS A 262 -5.10 14.31 -25.62
N HIS A 263 -5.62 14.76 -26.75
CA HIS A 263 -5.27 14.24 -28.08
C HIS A 263 -3.75 14.19 -28.34
N ALA A 264 -3.02 15.27 -28.03
CA ALA A 264 -1.56 15.31 -28.23
C ALA A 264 -0.81 14.28 -27.38
N LEU A 265 -1.30 13.99 -26.17
CA LEU A 265 -0.72 12.99 -25.28
C LEU A 265 -1.08 11.58 -25.76
N GLU A 266 -2.31 11.36 -26.23
CA GLU A 266 -2.77 10.09 -26.79
C GLU A 266 -1.97 9.69 -28.03
N VAL A 267 -1.72 10.62 -28.95
CA VAL A 267 -0.88 10.37 -30.14
C VAL A 267 0.52 9.88 -29.73
N ALA A 268 1.13 10.46 -28.71
CA ALA A 268 2.45 10.03 -28.24
C ALA A 268 2.40 8.68 -27.50
N ALA A 269 1.34 8.43 -26.72
CA ALA A 269 1.13 7.16 -26.03
C ALA A 269 0.91 6.00 -27.01
N LEU A 270 0.16 6.21 -28.10
CA LEU A 270 -0.03 5.20 -29.14
C LEU A 270 1.28 4.88 -29.86
N LYS A 271 2.08 5.90 -30.19
CA LYS A 271 3.43 5.68 -30.74
C LYS A 271 4.33 4.89 -29.78
N ALA A 272 4.25 5.18 -28.47
CA ALA A 272 4.97 4.42 -27.46
C ALA A 272 4.52 2.95 -27.41
N GLN A 273 3.21 2.69 -27.49
CA GLN A 273 2.65 1.34 -27.57
C GLN A 273 3.15 0.60 -28.81
N ASP A 274 3.15 1.24 -29.98
CA ASP A 274 3.66 0.66 -31.23
C ASP A 274 5.16 0.34 -31.15
N ALA A 275 5.91 1.11 -30.34
CA ALA A 275 7.32 0.85 -30.03
C ALA A 275 7.53 -0.22 -28.94
N GLY A 276 6.48 -0.89 -28.47
CA GLY A 276 6.55 -1.98 -27.49
C GLY A 276 6.53 -1.55 -26.01
N ILE A 277 6.27 -0.28 -25.72
CA ILE A 277 6.06 0.20 -24.36
C ILE A 277 4.67 -0.20 -23.88
N ALA A 278 4.56 -0.82 -22.70
CA ALA A 278 3.26 -1.18 -22.18
C ALA A 278 2.51 0.07 -21.69
N VAL A 279 1.36 0.41 -22.30
CA VAL A 279 0.55 1.57 -21.92
C VAL A 279 -0.73 1.12 -21.22
N LEU A 280 -1.12 1.83 -20.16
CA LEU A 280 -2.33 1.56 -19.39
C LEU A 280 -3.03 2.87 -19.00
N ARG A 281 -4.34 2.95 -19.17
CA ARG A 281 -5.14 4.08 -18.70
C ARG A 281 -5.62 3.85 -17.27
N ALA A 282 -5.47 4.85 -16.41
CA ALA A 282 -6.11 4.94 -15.10
C ALA A 282 -6.73 6.32 -14.95
N THR A 283 -7.81 6.48 -14.19
CA THR A 283 -8.42 7.82 -14.04
C THR A 283 -7.81 8.59 -12.88
N ARG A 284 -7.63 9.91 -13.05
CA ARG A 284 -7.28 10.81 -11.94
C ARG A 284 -8.48 11.20 -11.07
N CYS A 285 -9.70 10.76 -11.42
CA CYS A 285 -10.86 10.89 -10.54
C CYS A 285 -10.60 10.09 -9.26
N SER A 286 -10.99 10.63 -8.10
CA SER A 286 -10.77 10.01 -6.79
C SER A 286 -11.61 8.76 -6.56
N SER A 287 -12.72 8.61 -7.29
CA SER A 287 -13.67 7.50 -7.16
C SER A 287 -14.17 7.04 -8.53
N GLY A 288 -14.80 5.87 -8.56
CA GLY A 288 -15.28 5.24 -9.78
C GLY A 288 -14.23 4.41 -10.50
N ARG A 289 -14.61 3.92 -11.68
CA ARG A 289 -13.77 3.09 -12.56
C ARG A 289 -13.91 3.57 -14.00
N ILE A 290 -12.92 3.23 -14.82
CA ILE A 290 -13.07 3.34 -16.27
C ILE A 290 -14.08 2.28 -16.74
N LEU A 291 -15.05 2.74 -17.53
CA LEU A 291 -15.96 1.91 -18.31
C LEU A 291 -15.43 1.89 -19.76
N PRO A 292 -14.82 0.77 -20.20
CA PRO A 292 -14.18 0.70 -21.51
C PRO A 292 -15.20 0.67 -22.65
N LYS A 293 -14.77 1.14 -23.82
CA LYS A 293 -15.48 0.94 -25.08
C LYS A 293 -14.82 -0.21 -25.87
N PRO A 294 -15.58 -0.94 -26.71
CA PRO A 294 -15.05 -2.08 -27.48
C PRO A 294 -13.80 -1.75 -28.32
N ASP A 295 -13.72 -0.53 -28.86
CA ASP A 295 -12.66 -0.10 -29.78
C ASP A 295 -11.65 0.87 -29.15
N ASP A 296 -11.56 0.92 -27.82
CA ASP A 296 -10.57 1.76 -27.15
C ASP A 296 -9.14 1.26 -27.50
N PRO A 297 -8.26 2.13 -28.04
CA PRO A 297 -6.96 1.69 -28.56
C PRO A 297 -5.93 1.41 -27.46
N LEU A 298 -6.17 1.92 -26.25
CA LEU A 298 -5.36 1.73 -25.05
C LEU A 298 -6.16 0.97 -23.99
N ARG A 299 -5.59 -0.13 -23.47
CA ARG A 299 -6.16 -0.86 -22.33
C ARG A 299 -6.29 0.02 -21.08
N ASP A 300 -7.21 -0.32 -20.19
CA ASP A 300 -7.46 0.40 -18.92
C ASP A 300 -7.24 -0.47 -17.67
N ALA A 301 -7.01 0.20 -16.54
CA ALA A 301 -6.79 -0.40 -15.24
C ALA A 301 -8.09 -0.58 -14.42
N GLY A 302 -9.26 -0.40 -15.03
CA GLY A 302 -10.56 -0.45 -14.36
C GLY A 302 -10.67 0.55 -13.22
N ALA A 303 -10.72 0.04 -11.98
CA ALA A 303 -10.91 0.81 -10.75
C ALA A 303 -9.59 1.20 -10.05
N LEU A 304 -8.43 0.75 -10.57
CA LEU A 304 -7.16 1.09 -9.95
C LEU A 304 -6.83 2.58 -10.14
N THR A 305 -6.35 3.21 -9.06
CA THR A 305 -5.77 4.56 -9.13
C THR A 305 -4.50 4.55 -9.97
N PRO A 306 -4.01 5.71 -10.45
CA PRO A 306 -2.76 5.76 -11.22
C PRO A 306 -1.56 5.13 -10.49
N VAL A 307 -1.44 5.33 -9.17
CA VAL A 307 -0.34 4.76 -8.38
C VAL A 307 -0.45 3.23 -8.23
N LYS A 308 -1.67 2.70 -8.03
CA LYS A 308 -1.90 1.24 -7.98
C LYS A 308 -1.78 0.59 -9.36
N ALA A 309 -2.26 1.25 -10.40
CA ALA A 309 -2.11 0.82 -11.79
C ALA A 309 -0.63 0.75 -12.20
N ARG A 310 0.20 1.69 -11.72
CA ARG A 310 1.66 1.64 -11.92
C ARG A 310 2.25 0.38 -11.31
N ILE A 311 1.88 0.04 -10.08
CA ILE A 311 2.35 -1.18 -9.41
C ILE A 311 1.87 -2.44 -10.13
N ALA A 312 0.59 -2.49 -10.51
CA ALA A 312 0.06 -3.62 -11.27
C ALA A 312 0.82 -3.84 -12.58
N LEU A 313 1.12 -2.75 -13.31
CA LEU A 313 1.89 -2.80 -14.54
C LEU A 313 3.35 -3.21 -14.31
N MET A 314 3.99 -2.72 -13.25
CA MET A 314 5.33 -3.15 -12.86
C MET A 314 5.37 -4.66 -12.59
N LEU A 315 4.42 -5.19 -11.82
CA LEU A 315 4.34 -6.62 -11.52
C LEU A 315 4.03 -7.47 -12.76
N GLU A 316 3.16 -6.99 -13.65
CA GLU A 316 2.90 -7.65 -14.95
C GLU A 316 4.18 -7.75 -15.79
N LEU A 317 4.97 -6.67 -15.84
CA LEU A 317 6.21 -6.62 -16.62
C LEU A 317 7.35 -7.41 -15.98
N LEU A 318 7.37 -7.54 -14.66
CA LEU A 318 8.36 -8.34 -13.92
C LEU A 318 8.13 -9.85 -14.10
N GLY A 319 6.87 -10.26 -14.31
CA GLY A 319 6.50 -11.66 -14.54
C GLY A 319 6.67 -12.15 -15.99
N LYS A 320 7.11 -11.29 -16.92
CA LYS A 320 7.38 -11.61 -18.33
C LYS A 320 8.87 -11.85 -18.57
#